data_AF-A0A2V8NNV8-F1
#
_entry.id   AF-A0A2V8NNV8-F1
#
_cell.length_a   1.000
_cell.length_b   1.000
_cell.length_c   1.000
_cell.angle_alpha   90.00
_cell.angle_beta   90.00
_cell.angle_gamma   90.00
#
_symmetry.space_group_name_H-M   'P 1'
#
loop_
_entity.id
_entity.type
_entity.pdbx_description
1 polymer ?
#
loop_
_entity_poly.entity_id
_entity_poly.type
_entity_poly.pdbx_seq_one_letter_code
_entity_poly.pdbx_strand_id
1 'polypeptide(L)' 'MSITRERRSEILQNLGSTDCLGCGGKKRVGMSHCRGCYFALPQKMRGALYKRSGKGYEEAFEESLVFLIDRGVK' A
#
# COMPACT_ATOMS: atom_id res chain seq x y z
N MET A 1 -5.60 -14.98 3.35
CA MET A 1 -4.98 -14.71 4.67
C MET A 1 -5.86 -13.68 5.35
N SER A 2 -6.28 -13.94 6.59
CA SER A 2 -7.09 -12.96 7.34
C SER A 2 -6.14 -11.94 7.96
N ILE A 3 -6.25 -10.67 7.58
CA ILE A 3 -5.45 -9.60 8.17
C ILE A 3 -5.87 -9.37 9.62
N THR A 4 -4.90 -9.30 10.54
CA THR A 4 -5.16 -9.08 11.97
C THR A 4 -5.62 -7.64 12.23
N ARG A 5 -6.24 -7.41 13.39
CA ARG A 5 -6.75 -6.09 13.77
C ARG A 5 -5.62 -5.06 13.90
N GLU A 6 -4.50 -5.48 14.48
CA GLU A 6 -3.29 -4.67 14.67
C GLU A 6 -2.74 -4.26 13.31
N ARG A 7 -2.63 -5.22 12.40
CA ARG A 7 -2.10 -4.99 11.07
C ARG A 7 -2.96 -4.05 10.24
N ARG A 8 -4.28 -4.20 10.34
CA ARG A 8 -5.23 -3.26 9.73
C ARG A 8 -5.05 -1.84 10.27
N SER A 9 -4.84 -1.68 11.58
CA SER A 9 -4.57 -0.38 12.19
C SER A 9 -3.32 0.27 11.61
N GLU A 10 -2.22 -0.47 11.48
CA GLU A 10 -0.96 0.02 10.88
C GLU A 10 -1.15 0.48 9.43
N ILE A 11 -1.88 -0.29 8.62
CA ILE A 11 -2.14 0.04 7.22
C ILE A 11 -2.93 1.36 7.11
N LEU A 12 -3.95 1.54 7.96
CA LEU A 12 -4.75 2.76 7.99
C LEU A 12 -3.97 3.97 8.54
N GLN A 13 -3.12 3.76 9.54
CA GLN A 13 -2.20 4.80 10.01
C GLN A 13 -1.22 5.20 8.91
N ASN A 14 -0.71 4.24 8.13
CA ASN A 14 0.15 4.57 7.01
C ASN A 14 -0.58 5.39 5.95
N LEU A 15 -1.87 5.11 5.67
CA LEU A 15 -2.66 5.93 4.77
C LEU A 15 -2.71 7.40 5.22
N GLY A 16 -2.75 7.65 6.53
CA GLY A 16 -2.65 8.97 7.15
C GLY A 16 -1.24 9.59 7.17
N SER A 17 -0.18 8.80 6.92
CA SER A 17 1.22 9.24 6.94
C SER A 17 1.69 9.86 5.60
N THR A 18 2.81 10.57 5.67
CA THR A 18 3.55 11.07 4.50
C THR A 18 4.67 10.14 4.05
N ASP A 19 4.86 8.99 4.70
CA ASP A 19 5.92 8.04 4.38
C ASP A 19 5.41 6.86 3.55
N CYS A 20 6.10 6.54 2.46
CA CYS A 20 5.80 5.40 1.60
C CYS A 20 6.50 4.15 2.13
N LEU A 21 5.74 3.14 2.56
CA LEU A 21 6.32 1.88 3.04
C LEU A 21 6.97 1.04 1.95
N GLY A 22 6.68 1.33 0.67
CA GLY A 22 7.27 0.62 -0.46
C GLY A 22 8.73 0.96 -0.72
N CYS A 23 9.14 2.22 -0.53
CA CYS A 23 10.50 2.69 -0.80
C CYS A 23 11.11 3.60 0.28
N GLY A 24 10.39 3.89 1.38
CA GLY A 24 10.83 4.86 2.39
C GLY A 24 10.75 6.34 1.97
N GLY A 25 10.43 6.63 0.70
CA GLY A 25 10.25 8.00 0.21
C GLY A 25 8.97 8.68 0.71
N LYS A 26 8.72 9.91 0.25
CA LYS A 26 7.52 10.67 0.65
C LYS A 26 6.32 10.41 -0.26
N LYS A 27 5.13 10.33 0.34
CA LYS A 27 3.82 10.26 -0.31
C LYS A 27 2.88 11.33 0.24
N ARG A 28 1.79 11.59 -0.49
CA ARG A 28 0.71 12.45 0.02
C ARG A 28 -0.16 11.67 1.01
N VAL A 29 -0.69 12.38 2.00
CA VAL A 29 -1.70 11.84 2.92
C VAL A 29 -2.90 11.34 2.09
N GLY A 30 -3.45 10.20 2.45
CA GLY A 30 -4.56 9.55 1.73
C GLY A 30 -4.13 8.71 0.54
N MET A 31 -2.84 8.70 0.16
CA MET A 31 -2.30 7.78 -0.85
C MET A 31 -1.68 6.56 -0.18
N SER A 32 -1.82 5.38 -0.77
CA SER A 32 -1.15 4.17 -0.27
C SER A 32 0.37 4.20 -0.51
N HIS A 33 0.78 4.69 -1.69
CA HIS A 33 2.18 4.72 -2.12
C HIS A 33 2.60 6.11 -2.62
N CYS A 34 3.90 6.34 -2.73
CA CYS A 34 4.42 7.50 -3.47
C CYS A 34 4.10 7.35 -4.97
N ARG A 35 4.27 8.43 -5.74
CA ARG A 35 3.99 8.41 -7.18
C ARG A 35 4.81 7.34 -7.92
N GLY A 36 6.09 7.20 -7.60
CA GLY A 36 6.99 6.22 -8.23
C GLY A 36 6.52 4.79 -7.99
N CYS A 37 6.37 4.41 -6.72
CA CYS A 37 5.87 3.09 -6.33
C CYS A 37 4.47 2.80 -6.89
N TYR A 38 3.57 3.79 -6.90
CA TYR A 38 2.23 3.60 -7.48
C TYR A 38 2.29 3.26 -8.98
N PHE A 39 3.13 3.94 -9.76
CA PHE A 39 3.28 3.64 -11.19
C PHE A 39 4.15 2.42 -11.49
N ALA A 40 4.97 1.96 -10.55
CA ALA A 40 5.67 0.69 -10.65
C ALA A 40 4.72 -0.52 -10.52
N LEU A 41 3.55 -0.33 -9.90
CA LEU A 41 2.54 -1.38 -9.74
C LEU A 41 1.81 -1.70 -11.06
N PRO A 42 1.53 -3.00 -11.32
CA PRO A 42 0.62 -3.43 -12.38
C PRO A 42 -0.74 -2.75 -12.25
N GLN A 43 -1.40 -2.50 -13.38
CA GLN A 43 -2.70 -1.80 -13.40
C GLN A 43 -3.76 -2.48 -12.52
N LYS A 44 -3.76 -3.82 -12.48
CA LYS A 44 -4.67 -4.61 -11.62
C LYS A 44 -4.47 -4.29 -10.13
N MET A 45 -3.22 -4.16 -9.68
CA MET A 45 -2.90 -3.84 -8.29
C MET A 45 -3.24 -2.40 -7.95
N ARG A 46 -2.98 -1.46 -8.87
CA ARG A 46 -3.41 -0.06 -8.73
C ARG A 46 -4.92 0.06 -8.51
N GLY A 47 -5.72 -0.65 -9.31
CA GLY A 47 -7.17 -0.68 -9.14
C GLY A 47 -7.62 -1.27 -7.80
N ALA A 48 -6.91 -2.28 -7.30
CA ALA A 48 -7.23 -2.93 -6.03
C ALA A 48 -7.02 -2.00 -4.80
N LEU A 49 -6.12 -1.01 -4.89
CA LEU A 49 -5.88 -0.03 -3.82
C LEU A 49 -7.04 0.97 -3.63
N TYR A 50 -7.99 1.05 -4.56
CA TYR A 50 -9.21 1.86 -4.41
C TYR A 50 -10.38 1.13 -3.75
N LYS A 51 -10.18 -0.12 -3.34
CA LYS A 51 -11.17 -0.83 -2.53
C LYS A 51 -11.36 -0.12 -1.19
N ARG A 52 -12.54 -0.31 -0.57
CA ARG A 52 -12.82 0.23 0.76
C ARG A 52 -12.06 -0.58 1.83
N SER A 53 -11.67 0.07 2.92
CA SER A 53 -11.14 -0.63 4.11
C SER A 53 -12.14 -1.69 4.60
N GLY A 54 -11.63 -2.88 4.92
CA GLY A 54 -12.44 -4.05 5.31
C GLY A 54 -13.17 -4.71 4.14
N LYS A 55 -12.89 -4.30 2.89
CA LYS A 55 -13.43 -4.87 1.65
C LYS A 55 -12.33 -5.23 0.65
N GLY A 56 -11.13 -5.58 1.13
CA GLY A 56 -10.02 -6.01 0.28
C GLY A 56 -8.94 -4.95 0.05
N TYR A 57 -9.01 -3.79 0.71
CA TYR A 57 -7.98 -2.75 0.59
C TYR A 57 -6.68 -3.18 1.27
N GLU A 58 -6.79 -3.72 2.48
CA GLU A 58 -5.66 -4.10 3.30
C GLU A 58 -4.83 -5.21 2.63
N GLU A 59 -5.51 -6.21 2.06
CA GLU A 59 -4.88 -7.29 1.31
C GLU A 59 -4.20 -6.75 0.04
N ALA A 60 -4.87 -5.86 -0.70
CA ALA A 60 -4.28 -5.22 -1.87
C ALA A 60 -3.04 -4.38 -1.52
N PHE A 61 -3.06 -3.73 -0.35
CA PHE A 61 -1.92 -2.98 0.15
C PHE A 61 -0.74 -3.90 0.48
N GLU A 62 -0.96 -4.98 1.21
CA GLU A 62 0.10 -5.95 1.50
C GLU A 62 0.67 -6.60 0.24
N GLU A 63 -0.19 -7.04 -0.68
CA GLU A 63 0.24 -7.57 -1.98
C GLU A 63 1.11 -6.56 -2.73
N SER A 64 0.72 -5.28 -2.72
CA SER A 64 1.49 -4.22 -3.37
C SER A 64 2.85 -3.97 -2.71
N LEU A 65 2.96 -4.11 -1.38
CA LEU A 65 4.25 -4.01 -0.69
C LEU A 65 5.16 -5.18 -1.05
N VAL A 66 4.63 -6.41 -1.01
CA VAL A 66 5.38 -7.60 -1.41
C VAL A 66 5.92 -7.45 -2.83
N PHE A 67 5.09 -6.98 -3.75
CA PHE A 67 5.50 -6.73 -5.13
C PHE A 67 6.62 -5.68 -5.26
N LEU A 68 6.54 -4.58 -4.50
CA LEU A 68 7.55 -3.52 -4.55
C LEU A 68 8.89 -3.97 -3.94
N ILE A 69 8.84 -4.75 -2.85
CA ILE A 69 10.01 -5.35 -2.21
C ILE A 69 10.69 -6.33 -3.16
N ASP A 70 9.93 -7.21 -3.82
CA ASP A 70 10.46 -8.20 -4.77
C ASP A 70 11.13 -7.53 -5.98
N ARG A 71 10.60 -6.40 -6.46
CA ARG A 71 11.24 -5.60 -7.53
C ARG A 71 12.47 -4.80 -7.08
N GLY A 72 12.82 -4.82 -5.80
CA GLY A 72 13.96 -4.08 -5.27
C GLY A 72 13.80 -2.56 -5.33
N VAL A 73 12.56 -2.05 -5.27
CA VAL A 73 12.31 -0.61 -5.23
C VAL A 73 12.72 -0.10 -3.84
N LYS A 74 13.96 0.36 -3.70
CA LYS A 74 14.47 1.09 -2.53
C LYS A 74 14.65 2.56 -2.86
#